data_AF-A0A2R6DEE1-F1
#
_entry.id   AF-A0A2R6DEE1-F1
#
_cell.length_a   1.000
_cell.length_b   1.000
_cell.length_c   1.000
_cell.angle_alpha   90.00
_cell.angle_beta   90.00
_cell.angle_gamma   90.00
#
_symmetry.space_group_name_H-M   'P 1'
#
loop_
_entity.id
_entity.type
_entity.pdbx_description
1 polymer ?
#
loop_
_entity_poly.entity_id
_entity_poly.type
_entity_poly.pdbx_seq_one_letter_code
_entity_poly.pdbx_strand_id
1 'polypeptide(L)' 'MTDLDPNTTDPSVETSGETSGAECPYCGSTDTEREHPKGPSLCRSMHFCNECQQPFEKFG' A
#
# COMPACT_ATOMS: atom_id res chain seq x y z
N MET A 1 43.92 -5.16 9.96
CA MET A 1 43.19 -5.75 8.82
C MET A 1 41.74 -5.71 9.23
N THR A 2 41.05 -4.75 8.66
CA THR A 2 40.01 -3.91 9.26
C THR A 2 38.73 -4.65 9.65
N ASP A 3 38.25 -4.29 10.84
CA ASP A 3 36.90 -4.32 11.43
C ASP A 3 35.81 -5.17 10.76
N LEU A 4 35.30 -6.15 11.51
CA LEU A 4 33.93 -6.64 11.31
C LEU A 4 33.01 -5.71 12.11
N ASP A 5 32.40 -4.72 11.47
CA ASP A 5 31.26 -4.02 12.03
C ASP A 5 30.02 -4.93 11.94
N PRO A 6 29.44 -5.45 13.04
CA PRO A 6 28.23 -6.28 13.00
C PRO A 6 26.94 -5.46 12.93
N ASN A 7 27.02 -4.17 12.61
CA ASN A 7 25.89 -3.24 12.70
C ASN A 7 25.55 -2.62 11.35
N THR A 8 25.25 -3.47 10.38
CA THR A 8 24.45 -3.06 9.22
C THR A 8 22.98 -3.32 9.56
N THR A 9 22.48 -2.64 10.59
CA THR A 9 21.04 -2.39 10.68
C THR A 9 20.77 -1.32 9.63
N ASP A 10 20.60 -1.73 8.38
CA ASP A 10 20.13 -0.85 7.31
C ASP A 10 18.64 -0.62 7.56
N PRO A 11 18.19 0.56 8.04
CA PRO A 11 16.77 0.84 8.18
C PRO A 11 16.17 1.22 6.80
N SER A 12 16.82 0.87 5.69
CA SER A 12 16.52 1.49 4.39
C SER A 12 15.34 0.83 3.66
N VAL A 13 14.66 -0.15 4.27
CA VAL A 13 13.39 -0.70 3.77
C VAL A 13 12.31 -0.79 4.83
N GLU A 14 12.37 0.00 5.89
CA GLU A 14 11.16 0.24 6.65
C GLU A 14 10.34 1.27 5.87
N THR A 15 9.59 0.79 4.89
CA THR A 15 8.35 1.49 4.53
C THR A 15 7.43 1.32 5.74
N SER A 16 7.73 2.00 6.85
CA SER A 16 6.79 2.40 7.89
C SER A 16 5.82 3.44 7.32
N GLY A 17 5.44 3.29 6.04
CA GLY A 17 4.17 3.78 5.58
C GLY A 17 3.19 2.81 6.17
N GLU A 18 2.72 3.16 7.37
CA GLU A 18 1.42 2.78 7.91
C GLU A 18 0.60 2.05 6.83
N THR A 19 0.48 0.72 6.98
CA THR A 19 -0.30 -0.15 6.09
C THR A 19 -1.81 0.11 6.24
N SER A 20 -2.18 1.38 6.35
CA SER A 20 -3.54 1.84 6.25
C SER A 20 -3.93 1.73 4.79
N GLY A 21 -4.43 0.56 4.42
CA GLY A 21 -5.31 0.40 3.26
C GLY A 21 -6.28 1.59 3.22
N ALA A 22 -6.59 2.10 2.03
CA ALA A 22 -7.45 3.25 1.90
C ALA A 22 -8.79 2.99 2.62
N GLU A 23 -9.27 3.93 3.43
CA GLU A 23 -10.58 3.78 4.04
C GLU A 23 -11.66 3.78 2.95
N CYS A 24 -12.51 2.76 2.94
CA CYS A 24 -13.57 2.61 1.96
C CYS A 24 -14.63 3.70 2.19
N PRO A 25 -14.94 4.56 1.20
CA PRO A 25 -15.92 5.64 1.36
C PRO A 25 -17.37 5.14 1.44
N TYR A 26 -17.61 3.86 1.15
CA TYR A 26 -18.95 3.26 1.16
C TYR A 26 -19.32 2.65 2.52
N CYS A 27 -18.37 1.99 3.19
CA CYS A 27 -18.61 1.30 4.46
C CYS A 27 -17.68 1.72 5.61
N GLY A 28 -16.63 2.49 5.35
CA GLY A 28 -15.62 2.88 6.35
C GLY A 28 -14.58 1.80 6.67
N SER A 29 -14.59 0.67 5.95
CA SER A 29 -13.63 -0.41 6.19
C SER A 29 -12.22 -0.01 5.73
N THR A 30 -11.22 -0.43 6.49
CA THR A 30 -9.80 -0.33 6.09
C THR A 30 -9.30 -1.59 5.39
N ASP A 31 -10.14 -2.63 5.28
CA ASP A 31 -9.83 -3.87 4.56
C ASP A 31 -10.00 -3.64 3.04
N THR A 32 -9.02 -2.94 2.48
CA THR A 32 -9.00 -2.57 1.06
C THR A 32 -7.64 -2.87 0.43
N GLU A 33 -7.68 -3.40 -0.80
CA GLU A 33 -6.50 -3.77 -1.55
C GLU A 33 -6.32 -2.84 -2.74
N ARG A 34 -5.08 -2.38 -2.99
CA ARG A 34 -4.79 -1.52 -4.14
C ARG A 34 -4.70 -2.35 -5.42
N GLU A 35 -5.65 -2.14 -6.32
CA GLU A 35 -5.66 -2.77 -7.63
C GLU A 35 -4.91 -1.92 -8.65
N HIS A 36 -3.90 -2.52 -9.28
CA HIS A 36 -3.24 -1.95 -10.45
C HIS A 36 -3.84 -2.56 -11.71
N PRO A 37 -4.69 -1.82 -12.45
CA PRO A 37 -5.16 -2.33 -13.73
C PRO A 37 -3.96 -2.56 -14.64
N LYS A 38 -3.74 -3.82 -15.03
CA LYS A 38 -2.67 -4.20 -15.97
C LYS A 38 -2.98 -3.58 -17.33
N GLY A 39 -2.29 -2.50 -17.67
CA GLY A 39 -2.40 -1.89 -18.99
C GLY A 39 -1.53 -0.64 -19.14
N PRO A 40 -1.11 -0.29 -20.37
CA PRO A 40 -0.23 0.84 -20.62
C PRO A 40 -0.86 2.22 -20.37
N SER A 41 -2.11 2.30 -19.91
CA SER A 41 -2.94 3.51 -20.05
C SER A 41 -3.63 4.00 -18.78
N LEU A 42 -3.57 3.29 -17.64
CA LEU A 42 -4.31 3.67 -16.44
C LEU A 42 -3.40 3.71 -15.22
N CYS A 43 -2.72 4.84 -15.03
CA CYS A 43 -2.13 5.22 -13.74
C CYS A 43 -3.25 5.71 -12.80
N ARG A 44 -4.26 4.86 -12.57
CA ARG A 44 -5.31 5.13 -11.59
C ARG A 44 -5.08 4.23 -10.39
N SER A 45 -5.00 4.83 -9.21
CA SER A 45 -4.90 4.11 -7.94
C SER A 45 -6.29 3.61 -7.54
N MET A 46 -6.78 2.59 -8.23
CA MET A 46 -8.00 1.89 -7.82
C MET A 46 -7.72 1.03 -6.59
N HIS A 47 -8.71 0.96 -5.71
CA HIS A 47 -8.72 0.11 -4.54
C HIS A 47 -10.01 -0.72 -4.56
N PHE A 48 -9.94 -1.93 -4.04
CA PHE A 48 -11.08 -2.82 -3.89
C PHE A 48 -11.29 -3.09 -2.41
N CYS A 49 -12.49 -2.84 -1.90
CA CYS A 49 -12.84 -3.15 -0.52
C CYS A 49 -13.35 -4.58 -0.41
N ASN A 50 -12.74 -5.44 0.42
CA ASN A 50 -13.19 -6.82 0.57
C ASN A 50 -14.46 -6.94 1.43
N GLU A 51 -14.74 -5.93 2.26
CA GLU A 51 -15.89 -5.95 3.15
C GLU A 51 -17.20 -5.68 2.41
N CYS A 52 -17.28 -4.60 1.63
CA CYS A 52 -18.45 -4.31 0.80
C CYS A 52 -18.32 -4.80 -0.65
N GLN A 53 -17.17 -5.36 -1.02
CA GLN A 53 -16.86 -5.86 -2.37
C GLN A 53 -17.08 -4.80 -3.45
N GLN A 54 -16.68 -3.55 -3.18
CA GLN A 54 -16.83 -2.44 -4.11
C GLN A 54 -15.47 -1.85 -4.50
N PRO A 55 -15.23 -1.61 -5.80
CA PRO A 55 -14.07 -0.84 -6.25
C PRO A 55 -14.29 0.66 -6.00
N PHE A 56 -13.22 1.37 -5.64
CA PHE A 56 -13.21 2.82 -5.47
C PHE A 56 -11.85 3.42 -5.84
N GLU A 57 -11.83 4.71 -6.19
CA GLU A 57 -10.59 5.44 -6.40
C GLU A 57 -10.18 6.13 -5.08
N LYS A 58 -8.94 5.94 -4.65
CA LYS A 58 -8.41 6.72 -3.51
C LYS A 58 -7.96 8.07 -4.05
N PHE A 59 -8.70 9.12 -3.72
CA PHE A 59 -8.24 10.49 -3.92
C PHE A 59 -7.23 10.80 -2.80
N GLY A 60 -5.95 10.78 -3.14
CA GLY A 60 -4.85 11.18 -2.26
C GLY A 60 -4.65 12.68 -2.27
#